data_AF-A0A0D2EJL6-F1
#
_entry.id   AF-A0A0D2EJL6-F1
#
_cell.length_a   1.000
_cell.length_b   1.000
_cell.length_c   1.000
_cell.angle_alpha   90.00
_cell.angle_beta   90.00
_cell.angle_gamma   90.00
#
_symmetry.space_group_name_H-M   'P 1'
#
loop_
_entity.id
_entity.type
_entity.pdbx_description
1 polymer ?
#
loop_
_entity_poly.entity_id
_entity_poly.type
_entity_poly.pdbx_seq_one_letter_code
_entity_poly.pdbx_strand_id
1 'polypeptide(L)'
;MDPKLKRIIELIESKKKTSHPWKRQEPHNQPYYTFSPTTSSWEATTPPGPSSASGRGSRSTTTTTGRTFTLVSWNIDFMLPYPDERMKAALNHLHSLTTTQTSNPTIILLQEMLESDLALIQAQSWIRSGYNMTDVDNTHWESGHYGTVILIPKSLPVKCVFRVHYEATVMERDALFVDLDIHGGGQTVRICNTHLESLIADPPRRPLQLATAARYMRPHDHDGGAAAVTASVLAGDLNAIQPFDKTLHSDNGLEDAYLSLGGQEDSDDGFTWGQQAPTKQRDMFGCSRMDKIFFCGAVECTRFERIGTGVTADEEHVKGCLVREEGMDRGWVTDHLGVSADFTVLRDDHDGLPIEPKI
;
A
#
# COMPACT_ATOMS: atom_id res chain seq x y z
N MET A 1 -25.59 17.88 -2.48
CA MET A 1 -24.80 16.69 -2.12
C MET A 1 -25.63 15.47 -2.47
N ASP A 2 -25.04 14.46 -3.12
CA ASP A 2 -25.70 13.20 -3.45
C ASP A 2 -26.22 12.51 -2.16
N PRO A 3 -27.49 12.06 -2.10
CA PRO A 3 -28.03 11.33 -0.95
C PRO A 3 -27.20 10.11 -0.53
N LYS A 4 -26.59 9.37 -1.47
CA LYS A 4 -25.72 8.22 -1.14
C LYS A 4 -24.47 8.68 -0.39
N LEU A 5 -23.81 9.71 -0.92
CA LEU A 5 -22.62 10.32 -0.30
C LEU A 5 -22.94 10.86 1.10
N LYS A 6 -24.08 11.52 1.28
CA LYS A 6 -24.53 12.01 2.60
C LYS A 6 -24.67 10.88 3.61
N ARG A 7 -25.28 9.76 3.20
CA ARG A 7 -25.47 8.58 4.07
C ARG A 7 -24.14 7.94 4.47
N ILE A 8 -23.18 7.89 3.55
CA ILE A 8 -21.86 7.33 3.85
C ILE A 8 -21.07 8.25 4.79
N ILE A 9 -21.12 9.57 4.58
CA ILE A 9 -20.53 10.55 5.51
C ILE A 9 -21.14 10.40 6.91
N GLU A 10 -22.47 10.28 7.01
CA GLU A 10 -23.15 10.03 8.28
C GLU A 10 -22.72 8.69 8.91
N LEU A 11 -22.51 7.64 8.11
CA LEU A 11 -22.00 6.35 8.59
C LEU A 11 -20.57 6.46 9.13
N ILE A 12 -19.66 7.14 8.41
CA ILE A 12 -18.29 7.38 8.84
C ILE A 12 -18.27 8.14 10.15
N GLU A 13 -18.99 9.26 10.23
CA GLU A 13 -19.06 10.06 11.46
C GLU A 13 -19.68 9.27 12.63
N SER A 14 -20.64 8.38 12.37
CA SER A 14 -21.21 7.52 13.42
C SER A 14 -20.23 6.48 13.97
N LYS A 15 -19.19 6.14 13.20
CA LYS A 15 -18.12 5.19 13.56
C LYS A 15 -16.86 5.87 14.10
N LYS A 16 -16.84 7.20 14.12
CA LYS A 16 -15.68 7.98 14.57
C LYS A 16 -15.29 7.59 15.99
N LYS A 17 -14.00 7.30 16.17
CA LYS A 17 -13.45 6.96 17.49
C LYS A 17 -13.26 8.24 18.32
N THR A 18 -13.48 8.14 19.62
CA THR A 18 -13.43 9.31 20.52
C THR A 18 -12.00 9.71 20.92
N SER A 19 -11.07 8.76 20.87
CA SER A 19 -9.65 8.97 21.14
C SER A 19 -8.81 7.88 20.50
N HIS A 20 -7.50 8.14 20.42
CA HIS A 20 -6.53 7.22 19.84
C HIS A 20 -5.23 7.22 20.67
N PRO A 21 -4.48 6.10 20.67
CA PRO A 21 -3.22 5.99 21.42
C PRO A 21 -2.01 6.65 20.73
N TRP A 22 -2.16 7.15 19.49
CA TRP A 22 -1.07 7.78 18.75
C TRP A 22 -1.10 9.30 18.83
N LYS A 23 0.09 9.89 18.62
CA LYS A 23 0.24 11.30 18.33
C LYS A 23 0.43 11.46 16.83
N ARG A 24 -0.42 12.28 16.20
CA ARG A 24 -0.31 12.57 14.76
C ARG A 24 1.08 13.13 14.44
N GLN A 25 1.56 12.85 13.23
CA GLN A 25 2.90 13.18 12.73
C GLN A 25 4.07 12.42 13.36
N GLU A 26 3.84 11.57 14.35
CA GLU A 26 4.85 10.71 14.99
C GLU A 26 4.62 9.24 14.64
N PRO A 27 5.67 8.40 14.60
CA PRO A 27 5.54 6.97 14.41
C PRO A 27 4.81 6.32 15.59
N HIS A 28 3.83 5.47 15.28
CA HIS A 28 3.16 4.61 16.24
C HIS A 28 3.39 3.15 15.82
N ASN A 29 4.20 2.43 16.61
CA ASN A 29 4.49 1.02 16.34
C ASN A 29 3.24 0.15 16.55
N GLN A 30 3.04 -0.82 15.67
CA GLN A 30 1.98 -1.82 15.79
C GLN A 30 2.54 -3.24 15.53
N PRO A 31 1.89 -4.31 16.03
CA PRO A 31 2.25 -5.66 15.64
C PRO A 31 1.90 -5.92 14.17
N TYR A 32 2.46 -7.00 13.63
CA TYR A 32 1.87 -7.69 12.48
C TYR A 32 1.30 -9.03 12.94
N TYR A 33 0.53 -9.70 12.08
CA TYR A 33 -0.19 -10.91 12.42
C TYR A 33 0.22 -12.05 11.50
N THR A 34 0.49 -13.21 12.08
CA THR A 34 0.78 -14.43 11.33
C THR A 34 -0.24 -15.50 11.69
N PHE A 35 -0.78 -16.21 10.69
CA PHE A 35 -1.69 -17.31 10.96
C PHE A 35 -0.92 -18.52 11.49
N SER A 36 -1.33 -19.02 12.65
CA SER A 36 -0.82 -20.21 13.30
C SER A 36 -1.73 -21.40 12.99
N PRO A 37 -1.26 -22.40 12.21
CA PRO A 37 -2.06 -23.59 11.94
C PRO A 37 -2.37 -24.40 13.20
N THR A 38 -1.50 -24.32 14.22
CA THR A 38 -1.64 -25.05 15.49
C THR A 38 -2.84 -24.56 16.30
N THR A 39 -3.00 -23.24 16.42
CA THR A 39 -4.11 -22.62 17.15
C THR A 39 -5.30 -22.30 16.25
N SER A 40 -5.12 -22.43 14.93
CA SER A 40 -6.09 -22.01 13.91
C SER A 40 -6.53 -20.55 14.08
N SER A 41 -5.59 -19.68 14.47
CA SER A 41 -5.84 -18.26 14.72
C SER A 41 -4.73 -17.36 14.18
N TRP A 42 -5.06 -16.09 13.97
CA TRP A 42 -4.09 -15.04 13.67
C TRP A 42 -3.45 -14.56 14.97
N GLU A 43 -2.13 -14.69 15.07
CA GLU A 43 -1.36 -14.37 16.27
C GLU A 43 -0.55 -13.09 16.04
N ALA A 44 -0.68 -12.14 16.96
CA ALA A 44 0.11 -10.91 16.93
C ALA A 44 1.59 -11.24 17.18
N THR A 45 2.44 -10.70 16.31
CA THR A 45 3.89 -10.80 16.39
C THR A 45 4.47 -9.39 16.46
N THR A 46 5.19 -9.11 17.54
CA THR A 46 5.98 -7.88 17.65
C THR A 46 7.37 -8.18 17.10
N PRO A 47 7.86 -7.41 16.12
CA PRO A 47 9.23 -7.56 15.67
C PRO A 47 10.20 -7.39 16.85
N PRO A 48 11.28 -8.18 16.95
CA PRO A 48 12.23 -8.05 18.04
C PRO A 48 12.83 -6.65 18.00
N GLY A 49 12.70 -5.91 19.10
CA GLY A 49 13.37 -4.61 19.25
C GLY A 49 14.89 -4.73 19.07
N PRO A 50 15.60 -3.61 18.86
CA PRO A 50 17.04 -3.60 18.54
C PRO A 50 17.95 -4.28 19.58
N SER A 51 17.43 -4.64 20.77
CA SER A 51 18.20 -5.19 21.88
C SER A 51 18.32 -6.72 21.92
N SER A 52 17.78 -7.46 20.95
CA SER A 52 17.74 -8.94 21.00
C SER A 52 18.70 -9.65 20.04
N ALA A 53 19.60 -8.92 19.37
CA ALA A 53 20.60 -9.50 18.46
C ALA A 53 21.85 -10.02 19.21
N SER A 54 21.67 -10.95 20.16
CA SER A 54 22.79 -11.70 20.76
C SER A 54 22.77 -13.20 20.43
N GLY A 55 21.79 -13.65 19.63
CA GLY A 55 21.83 -14.98 19.03
C GLY A 55 22.78 -15.00 17.84
N ARG A 56 23.94 -15.64 17.97
CA ARG A 56 24.75 -16.11 16.83
C ARG A 56 23.89 -17.06 16.00
N GLY A 57 23.15 -16.50 15.04
CA GLY A 57 22.41 -17.26 14.05
C GLY A 57 23.40 -18.03 13.18
N SER A 58 23.27 -19.35 13.19
CA SER A 58 23.92 -20.25 12.24
C SER A 58 23.75 -19.68 10.83
N ARG A 59 24.87 -19.48 10.12
CA ARG A 59 24.90 -19.00 8.75
C ARG A 59 24.27 -20.08 7.87
N SER A 60 22.95 -20.04 7.76
CA SER A 60 22.17 -20.87 6.86
C SER A 60 22.68 -20.60 5.45
N THR A 61 23.31 -21.61 4.85
CA THR A 61 23.61 -21.66 3.42
C THR A 61 22.30 -21.88 2.67
N THR A 62 21.42 -20.89 2.70
CA THR A 62 20.19 -20.86 1.91
C THR A 62 20.48 -20.07 0.65
N THR A 63 20.34 -20.77 -0.47
CA THR A 63 20.26 -20.28 -1.85
C THR A 63 19.84 -18.82 -1.95
N THR A 64 20.62 -18.05 -2.72
CA THR A 64 20.40 -16.65 -3.09
C THR A 64 18.93 -16.41 -3.47
N THR A 65 18.10 -16.03 -2.49
CA THR A 65 16.77 -15.50 -2.77
C THR A 65 16.95 -14.18 -3.51
N GLY A 66 16.20 -14.00 -4.59
CA GLY A 66 16.33 -12.86 -5.48
C GLY A 66 16.31 -11.55 -4.71
N ARG A 67 17.08 -10.56 -5.17
CA ARG A 67 17.08 -9.19 -4.64
C ARG A 67 15.85 -8.40 -5.11
N THR A 68 14.81 -9.13 -5.49
CA THR A 68 13.69 -8.63 -6.26
C THR A 68 12.40 -8.91 -5.52
N PHE A 69 11.49 -7.97 -5.59
CA PHE A 69 10.15 -8.10 -5.05
C PHE A 69 9.17 -7.39 -5.98
N THR A 70 7.94 -7.86 -5.98
CA THR A 70 6.84 -7.17 -6.65
C THR A 70 6.04 -6.41 -5.60
N LEU A 71 5.65 -5.18 -5.89
CA LEU A 71 4.74 -4.38 -5.10
C LEU A 71 3.44 -4.19 -5.87
N VAL A 72 2.32 -4.57 -5.29
CA VAL A 72 0.97 -4.32 -5.81
C VAL A 72 0.26 -3.33 -4.90
N SER A 73 -0.37 -2.31 -5.46
CA SER A 73 -1.26 -1.39 -4.74
C SER A 73 -2.62 -1.31 -5.41
N TRP A 74 -3.70 -1.37 -4.63
CA TRP A 74 -5.06 -1.30 -5.16
C TRP A 74 -6.07 -0.73 -4.14
N ASN A 75 -6.77 0.34 -4.52
CA ASN A 75 -7.95 0.83 -3.81
C ASN A 75 -9.16 -0.07 -4.14
N ILE A 76 -9.79 -0.65 -3.11
CA ILE A 76 -10.90 -1.61 -3.25
C ILE A 76 -12.28 -0.93 -3.22
N ASP A 77 -12.33 0.39 -3.02
CA ASP A 77 -13.53 1.23 -3.05
C ASP A 77 -14.60 0.75 -2.06
N PHE A 78 -14.64 1.29 -0.85
CA PHE A 78 -15.68 0.91 0.11
C PHE A 78 -17.03 1.60 -0.17
N MET A 79 -17.07 2.56 -1.09
CA MET A 79 -18.25 3.38 -1.39
C MET A 79 -19.27 2.63 -2.25
N LEU A 80 -18.81 1.72 -3.10
CA LEU A 80 -19.68 0.88 -3.92
C LEU A 80 -20.43 -0.19 -3.10
N PRO A 81 -21.67 -0.54 -3.51
CA PRO A 81 -22.46 -1.58 -2.83
C PRO A 81 -21.82 -2.97 -2.97
N TYR A 82 -22.32 -3.91 -2.15
CA TYR A 82 -21.85 -5.31 -2.11
C TYR A 82 -20.33 -5.45 -1.88
N PRO A 83 -19.79 -4.83 -0.82
CA PRO A 83 -18.35 -4.83 -0.57
C PRO A 83 -17.80 -6.26 -0.46
N ASP A 84 -18.49 -7.14 0.27
CA ASP A 84 -18.02 -8.51 0.50
C ASP A 84 -17.95 -9.36 -0.78
N GLU A 85 -18.96 -9.27 -1.66
CA GLU A 85 -18.97 -9.96 -2.96
C GLU A 85 -17.89 -9.43 -3.90
N ARG A 86 -17.73 -8.11 -3.98
CA ARG A 86 -16.65 -7.48 -4.77
C ARG A 86 -15.28 -7.89 -4.26
N MET A 87 -15.09 -7.88 -2.94
CA MET A 87 -13.81 -8.23 -2.31
C MET A 87 -13.43 -9.69 -2.55
N LYS A 88 -14.38 -10.64 -2.56
CA LYS A 88 -14.09 -12.04 -2.93
C LYS A 88 -13.53 -12.16 -4.35
N ALA A 89 -14.15 -11.49 -5.31
CA ALA A 89 -13.68 -11.46 -6.69
C ALA A 89 -12.31 -10.76 -6.82
N ALA A 90 -12.10 -9.66 -6.09
CA ALA A 90 -10.80 -8.98 -6.01
C ALA A 90 -9.70 -9.90 -5.42
N LEU A 91 -10.00 -10.65 -4.36
CA LEU A 91 -9.07 -11.63 -3.78
C LEU A 91 -8.72 -12.77 -4.73
N ASN A 92 -9.67 -13.26 -5.53
CA ASN A 92 -9.41 -14.25 -6.57
C ASN A 92 -8.45 -13.69 -7.63
N HIS A 93 -8.64 -12.43 -8.04
CA HIS A 93 -7.74 -11.75 -8.96
C HIS A 93 -6.33 -11.61 -8.37
N LEU A 94 -6.21 -11.07 -7.14
CA LEU A 94 -4.92 -10.92 -6.45
C LEU A 94 -4.19 -12.27 -6.28
N HIS A 95 -4.92 -13.34 -5.97
CA HIS A 95 -4.34 -14.69 -5.91
C HIS A 95 -3.80 -15.15 -7.27
N SER A 96 -4.50 -14.86 -8.37
CA SER A 96 -3.99 -15.13 -9.72
C SER A 96 -2.72 -14.35 -10.01
N LEU A 97 -2.65 -13.06 -9.67
CA LEU A 97 -1.45 -12.23 -9.90
C LEU A 97 -0.22 -12.83 -9.19
N THR A 98 -0.39 -13.18 -7.91
CA THR A 98 0.68 -13.70 -7.04
C THR A 98 1.15 -15.11 -7.39
N THR A 99 0.37 -15.89 -8.14
CA THR A 99 0.70 -17.28 -8.48
C THR A 99 1.07 -17.50 -9.94
N THR A 100 0.60 -16.65 -10.85
CA THR A 100 0.74 -16.88 -12.30
C THR A 100 1.61 -15.86 -13.01
N GLN A 101 1.77 -14.65 -12.47
CA GLN A 101 2.38 -13.54 -13.21
C GLN A 101 3.79 -13.18 -12.77
N THR A 102 4.20 -13.60 -11.57
CA THR A 102 5.54 -13.30 -11.05
C THR A 102 6.05 -14.43 -10.19
N SER A 103 7.37 -14.64 -10.22
CA SER A 103 8.09 -15.51 -9.29
C SER A 103 8.64 -14.75 -8.09
N ASN A 104 8.55 -13.41 -8.08
CA ASN A 104 9.03 -12.57 -6.99
C ASN A 104 8.06 -12.63 -5.81
N PRO A 105 8.56 -12.54 -4.55
CA PRO A 105 7.71 -12.24 -3.41
C PRO A 105 6.88 -10.98 -3.69
N THR A 106 5.56 -11.10 -3.62
CA THR A 106 4.63 -10.01 -3.96
C THR A 106 4.00 -9.42 -2.71
N ILE A 107 4.31 -8.15 -2.44
CA ILE A 107 3.76 -7.37 -1.32
C ILE A 107 2.51 -6.65 -1.83
N ILE A 108 1.39 -6.75 -1.09
CA ILE A 108 0.09 -6.21 -1.53
C ILE A 108 -0.35 -5.10 -0.57
N LEU A 109 -0.64 -3.93 -1.12
CA LEU A 109 -1.06 -2.73 -0.41
C LEU A 109 -2.51 -2.46 -0.80
N LEU A 110 -3.41 -2.47 0.17
CA LEU A 110 -4.82 -2.18 -0.09
C LEU A 110 -5.26 -0.93 0.66
N GLN A 111 -6.11 -0.14 0.01
CA GLN A 111 -6.75 1.05 0.54
C GLN A 111 -8.26 0.87 0.53
N GLU A 112 -8.96 1.69 1.32
CA GLU A 112 -10.43 1.63 1.44
C GLU A 112 -10.95 0.28 1.97
N MET A 113 -10.19 -0.32 2.88
CA MET A 113 -10.54 -1.61 3.47
C MET A 113 -11.60 -1.45 4.54
N LEU A 114 -12.60 -2.32 4.56
CA LEU A 114 -13.55 -2.49 5.67
C LEU A 114 -13.13 -3.61 6.61
N GLU A 115 -13.71 -3.65 7.82
CA GLU A 115 -13.53 -4.78 8.75
C GLU A 115 -14.01 -6.11 8.15
N SER A 116 -15.07 -6.11 7.34
CA SER A 116 -15.53 -7.32 6.64
C SER A 116 -14.52 -7.80 5.59
N ASP A 117 -13.83 -6.89 4.91
CA ASP A 117 -12.75 -7.23 3.99
C ASP A 117 -11.56 -7.88 4.71
N LEU A 118 -11.20 -7.37 5.90
CA LEU A 118 -10.18 -8.01 6.75
C LEU A 118 -10.59 -9.43 7.15
N ALA A 119 -11.87 -9.66 7.48
CA ALA A 119 -12.37 -11.00 7.77
C ALA A 119 -12.31 -11.93 6.53
N LEU A 120 -12.63 -11.41 5.34
CA LEU A 120 -12.54 -12.16 4.08
C LEU A 120 -11.09 -12.51 3.71
N ILE A 121 -10.14 -11.59 3.92
CA ILE A 121 -8.70 -11.84 3.75
C ILE A 121 -8.25 -12.94 4.73
N GLN A 122 -8.60 -12.81 6.00
CA GLN A 122 -8.26 -13.79 7.04
C GLN A 122 -8.83 -15.19 6.76
N ALA A 123 -9.89 -15.30 5.97
CA ALA A 123 -10.49 -16.56 5.56
C ALA A 123 -9.73 -17.28 4.43
N GLN A 124 -8.89 -16.58 3.66
CA GLN A 124 -8.22 -17.15 2.49
C GLN A 124 -7.09 -18.12 2.88
N SER A 125 -7.11 -19.33 2.33
CA SER A 125 -6.08 -20.35 2.59
C SER A 125 -4.69 -19.94 2.09
N TRP A 126 -4.62 -19.30 0.93
CA TRP A 126 -3.35 -18.81 0.36
C TRP A 126 -2.76 -17.66 1.17
N ILE A 127 -3.59 -16.83 1.80
CA ILE A 127 -3.14 -15.80 2.74
C ILE A 127 -2.64 -16.43 4.05
N ARG A 128 -3.43 -17.32 4.66
CA ARG A 128 -3.03 -18.01 5.91
C ARG A 128 -1.70 -18.73 5.78
N SER A 129 -1.45 -19.35 4.63
CA SER A 129 -0.22 -20.12 4.37
C SER A 129 0.94 -19.23 3.90
N GLY A 130 0.68 -18.23 3.05
CA GLY A 130 1.72 -17.48 2.35
C GLY A 130 2.01 -16.08 2.89
N TYR A 131 1.13 -15.49 3.71
CA TYR A 131 1.18 -14.07 4.06
C TYR A 131 1.09 -13.79 5.57
N ASN A 132 1.76 -12.73 5.98
CA ASN A 132 1.53 -11.97 7.21
C ASN A 132 0.62 -10.77 6.88
N MET A 133 -0.12 -10.27 7.86
CA MET A 133 -1.03 -9.12 7.73
C MET A 133 -0.64 -8.02 8.72
N THR A 134 -0.70 -6.75 8.34
CA THR A 134 -0.50 -5.65 9.31
C THR A 134 -1.70 -5.44 10.24
N ASP A 135 -2.91 -5.78 9.77
CA ASP A 135 -4.16 -5.53 10.48
C ASP A 135 -5.12 -6.70 10.30
N VAL A 136 -5.70 -7.17 11.40
CA VAL A 136 -6.77 -8.21 11.40
C VAL A 136 -8.13 -7.64 11.84
N ASP A 137 -8.12 -6.40 12.32
CA ASP A 137 -9.26 -5.58 12.69
C ASP A 137 -8.91 -4.10 12.47
N ASN A 138 -9.82 -3.18 12.81
CA ASN A 138 -9.61 -1.75 12.62
C ASN A 138 -8.85 -1.06 13.77
N THR A 139 -8.22 -1.77 14.70
CA THR A 139 -7.66 -1.20 15.94
C THR A 139 -6.70 -0.03 15.66
N HIS A 140 -5.85 -0.17 14.66
CA HIS A 140 -4.81 0.82 14.30
C HIS A 140 -5.26 1.85 13.26
N TRP A 141 -6.51 1.80 12.81
CA TRP A 141 -7.06 2.80 11.90
C TRP A 141 -7.56 4.00 12.69
N GLU A 142 -7.31 5.21 12.18
CA GLU A 142 -7.94 6.39 12.78
C GLU A 142 -9.43 6.42 12.49
N SER A 143 -9.82 6.13 11.26
CA SER A 143 -11.23 5.89 10.98
C SER A 143 -11.73 4.64 11.70
N GLY A 144 -12.96 4.71 12.20
CA GLY A 144 -13.70 3.52 12.62
C GLY A 144 -14.41 2.82 11.46
N HIS A 145 -14.35 3.36 10.24
CA HIS A 145 -15.05 2.77 9.10
C HIS A 145 -14.16 2.04 8.10
N TYR A 146 -13.07 2.68 7.67
CA TYR A 146 -12.19 2.15 6.62
C TYR A 146 -10.71 2.42 6.93
N GLY A 147 -9.81 1.74 6.22
CA GLY A 147 -8.38 2.01 6.38
C GLY A 147 -7.50 1.36 5.33
N THR A 148 -6.25 1.15 5.69
CA THR A 148 -5.22 0.53 4.83
C THR A 148 -4.67 -0.73 5.48
N VAL A 149 -4.24 -1.69 4.66
CA VAL A 149 -3.57 -2.91 5.12
C VAL A 149 -2.42 -3.27 4.18
N ILE A 150 -1.39 -3.93 4.70
CA ILE A 150 -0.33 -4.53 3.89
C ILE A 150 -0.32 -6.05 4.13
N LEU A 151 -0.34 -6.80 3.04
CA LEU A 151 -0.12 -8.24 3.03
C LEU A 151 1.33 -8.50 2.63
N ILE A 152 2.08 -9.14 3.53
CA ILE A 152 3.53 -9.34 3.41
C ILE A 152 3.80 -10.83 3.21
N PRO A 153 4.47 -11.27 2.13
CA PRO A 153 4.88 -12.66 1.99
C PRO A 153 5.67 -13.15 3.21
N LYS A 154 5.33 -14.33 3.75
CA LYS A 154 6.05 -14.93 4.89
C LYS A 154 7.52 -15.23 4.58
N SER A 155 7.89 -15.26 3.29
CA SER A 155 9.28 -15.38 2.84
C SER A 155 10.11 -14.11 3.08
N LEU A 156 9.49 -12.97 3.40
CA LEU A 156 10.16 -11.71 3.71
C LEU A 156 10.09 -11.45 5.22
N PRO A 157 11.21 -11.54 5.95
CA PRO A 157 11.28 -11.21 7.37
C PRO A 157 10.85 -9.76 7.65
N VAL A 158 9.90 -9.59 8.56
CA VAL A 158 9.41 -8.29 9.02
C VAL A 158 10.26 -7.80 10.20
N LYS A 159 10.85 -6.62 10.06
CA LYS A 159 11.70 -5.97 11.08
C LYS A 159 10.96 -4.92 11.90
N CYS A 160 9.99 -4.23 11.31
CA CYS A 160 9.21 -3.18 11.99
C CYS A 160 7.88 -2.99 11.26
N VAL A 161 6.83 -2.63 12.00
CA VAL A 161 5.57 -2.09 11.45
C VAL A 161 5.16 -0.89 12.28
N PHE A 162 4.89 0.23 11.62
CA PHE A 162 4.43 1.45 12.29
C PHE A 162 3.55 2.29 11.38
N ARG A 163 2.69 3.11 11.98
CA ARG A 163 1.87 4.10 11.26
C ARG A 163 2.26 5.52 11.62
N VAL A 164 2.06 6.43 10.68
CA VAL A 164 2.12 7.87 10.93
C VAL A 164 0.79 8.45 10.50
N HIS A 165 -0.04 8.81 11.48
CA HIS A 165 -1.32 9.44 11.23
C HIS A 165 -1.12 10.90 10.87
N TYR A 166 -1.71 11.35 9.75
CA TYR A 166 -1.51 12.70 9.27
C TYR A 166 -2.29 13.71 10.11
N GLU A 167 -1.67 14.85 10.42
CA GLU A 167 -2.38 15.98 11.02
C GLU A 167 -3.24 16.73 9.99
N ALA A 168 -2.75 16.85 8.77
CA ALA A 168 -3.42 17.55 7.68
C ALA A 168 -4.50 16.67 7.03
N THR A 169 -5.49 16.19 7.79
CA THR A 169 -6.58 15.35 7.26
C THR A 169 -7.93 15.68 7.90
N VAL A 170 -9.01 15.54 7.13
CA VAL A 170 -10.40 15.46 7.63
C VAL A 170 -11.04 14.11 7.32
N MET A 171 -10.27 13.21 6.68
CA MET A 171 -10.69 11.88 6.29
C MET A 171 -9.87 10.79 7.01
N GLU A 172 -9.22 11.14 8.12
CA GLU A 172 -8.58 10.19 9.04
C GLU A 172 -7.46 9.37 8.38
N ARG A 173 -6.67 10.03 7.50
CA ARG A 173 -5.64 9.40 6.67
C ARG A 173 -4.31 9.18 7.39
N ASP A 174 -3.57 8.16 6.97
CA ASP A 174 -2.26 7.79 7.50
C ASP A 174 -1.31 7.23 6.43
N ALA A 175 -0.04 7.07 6.83
CA ALA A 175 0.95 6.26 6.15
C ALA A 175 1.31 5.05 7.03
N LEU A 176 1.09 3.84 6.50
CA LEU A 176 1.45 2.58 7.11
C LEU A 176 2.78 2.09 6.55
N PHE A 177 3.76 1.88 7.42
CA PHE A 177 5.11 1.48 7.08
C PHE A 177 5.43 0.07 7.56
N VAL A 178 6.20 -0.67 6.75
CA VAL A 178 6.76 -1.98 7.08
C VAL A 178 8.22 -2.02 6.64
N ASP A 179 9.11 -2.38 7.57
CA ASP A 179 10.52 -2.61 7.28
C ASP A 179 10.75 -4.11 7.01
N LEU A 180 11.32 -4.44 5.85
CA LEU A 180 11.52 -5.80 5.39
C LEU A 180 13.01 -6.11 5.16
N ASP A 181 13.42 -7.32 5.51
CA ASP A 181 14.72 -7.86 5.09
C ASP A 181 14.58 -8.65 3.79
N ILE A 182 14.86 -8.03 2.65
CA ILE A 182 14.68 -8.68 1.34
C ILE A 182 15.86 -9.59 0.99
N HIS A 183 17.02 -9.45 1.66
CA HIS A 183 18.26 -10.14 1.28
C HIS A 183 18.85 -11.08 2.35
N GLY A 184 18.32 -11.08 3.58
CA GLY A 184 18.91 -11.81 4.71
C GLY A 184 20.33 -11.33 5.08
N GLY A 185 20.74 -10.18 4.53
CA GLY A 185 22.08 -9.59 4.66
C GLY A 185 22.09 -8.27 5.42
N GLY A 186 20.99 -7.92 6.09
CA GLY A 186 20.89 -6.69 6.88
C GLY A 186 20.38 -5.46 6.13
N GLN A 187 20.28 -5.49 4.79
CA GLN A 187 19.67 -4.41 4.00
C GLN A 187 18.16 -4.37 4.25
N THR A 188 17.70 -3.28 4.87
CA THR A 188 16.27 -3.06 5.14
C THR A 188 15.66 -2.23 4.01
N VAL A 189 14.55 -2.71 3.46
CA VAL A 189 13.69 -1.95 2.54
C VAL A 189 12.41 -1.58 3.27
N ARG A 190 12.07 -0.29 3.29
CA ARG A 190 10.85 0.23 3.91
C ARG A 190 9.75 0.36 2.88
N ILE A 191 8.62 -0.28 3.13
CA ILE A 191 7.42 -0.21 2.31
C ILE A 191 6.43 0.73 2.98
N CYS A 192 5.77 1.60 2.22
CA CYS A 192 4.75 2.51 2.72
C CYS A 192 3.46 2.36 1.91
N ASN A 193 2.35 2.09 2.60
CA ASN A 193 0.99 2.16 2.07
C ASN A 193 0.33 3.45 2.57
N THR A 194 -0.26 4.24 1.68
CA THR A 194 -1.03 5.41 2.08
C THR A 194 -2.22 5.64 1.18
N HIS A 195 -3.26 6.27 1.72
CA HIS A 195 -4.37 6.79 0.95
C HIS A 195 -4.49 8.29 1.26
N LEU A 196 -3.95 9.14 0.38
CA LEU A 196 -3.91 10.59 0.61
C LEU A 196 -5.31 11.21 0.55
N GLU A 197 -5.44 12.45 1.02
CA GLU A 197 -6.71 13.15 1.10
C GLU A 197 -7.46 13.17 -0.24
N SER A 198 -8.66 12.61 -0.23
CA SER A 198 -9.54 12.64 -1.39
C SER A 198 -10.15 14.02 -1.60
N LEU A 199 -10.67 14.22 -2.82
CA LEU A 199 -11.33 15.45 -3.27
C LEU A 199 -10.41 16.69 -3.24
N ILE A 200 -10.94 17.79 -3.79
CA ILE A 200 -10.28 19.10 -3.75
C ILE A 200 -10.47 19.70 -2.36
N ALA A 201 -9.37 20.21 -1.78
CA ALA A 201 -9.38 20.93 -0.50
C ALA A 201 -8.67 22.29 -0.63
N ASP A 202 -9.14 23.27 0.14
CA ASP A 202 -8.51 24.59 0.29
C ASP A 202 -8.39 24.94 1.78
N PRO A 203 -7.16 25.01 2.35
CA PRO A 203 -5.88 24.74 1.69
C PRO A 203 -5.69 23.26 1.29
N PRO A 204 -4.83 22.96 0.30
CA PRO A 204 -4.57 21.59 -0.13
C PRO A 204 -3.87 20.79 0.98
N ARG A 205 -4.31 19.54 1.18
CA ARG A 205 -3.84 18.66 2.26
C ARG A 205 -2.75 17.68 1.82
N ARG A 206 -2.90 17.11 0.61
CA ARG A 206 -1.99 16.09 0.06
C ARG A 206 -0.51 16.49 0.04
N PRO A 207 -0.11 17.76 -0.23
CA PRO A 207 1.30 18.14 -0.16
C PRO A 207 1.92 17.93 1.23
N LEU A 208 1.21 18.30 2.30
CA LEU A 208 1.69 18.11 3.67
C LEU A 208 1.71 16.63 4.06
N GLN A 209 0.70 15.86 3.63
CA GLN A 209 0.63 14.43 3.91
C GLN A 209 1.78 13.67 3.25
N LEU A 210 2.01 13.89 1.95
CA LEU A 210 3.12 13.23 1.26
C LEU A 210 4.47 13.68 1.81
N ALA A 211 4.64 14.97 2.16
CA ALA A 211 5.87 15.43 2.79
C ALA A 211 6.15 14.72 4.13
N THR A 212 5.11 14.49 4.93
CA THR A 212 5.22 13.66 6.14
C THR A 212 5.65 12.24 5.80
N ALA A 213 5.00 11.58 4.84
CA ALA A 213 5.34 10.21 4.46
C ALA A 213 6.79 10.11 3.95
N ALA A 214 7.19 11.01 3.05
CA ALA A 214 8.52 11.07 2.48
C ALA A 214 9.62 11.30 3.53
N ARG A 215 9.33 12.07 4.58
CA ARG A 215 10.25 12.23 5.73
C ARG A 215 10.56 10.88 6.39
N TYR A 216 9.57 10.00 6.52
CA TYR A 216 9.76 8.67 7.11
C TYR A 216 10.21 7.61 6.09
N MET A 217 10.15 7.88 4.79
CA MET A 217 10.79 7.05 3.76
C MET A 217 12.30 7.23 3.74
N ARG A 218 12.83 8.42 4.04
CA ARG A 218 14.28 8.64 3.94
C ARG A 218 15.03 7.91 5.05
N PRO A 219 16.21 7.34 4.76
CA PRO A 219 17.14 6.89 5.78
C PRO A 219 17.45 8.08 6.70
N HIS A 220 17.20 7.97 8.01
CA HIS A 220 17.56 9.01 8.97
C HIS A 220 18.51 8.45 10.03
N ASP A 221 19.55 9.23 10.37
CA ASP A 221 20.53 8.98 11.44
C ASP A 221 19.94 8.86 12.86
N HIS A 222 18.62 9.03 13.02
CA HIS A 222 17.92 9.01 14.30
C HIS A 222 17.41 7.62 14.72
N ASP A 223 17.55 6.61 13.87
CA ASP A 223 17.21 5.23 14.22
C ASP A 223 18.33 4.63 15.09
N GLY A 224 18.29 4.92 16.39
CA GLY A 224 19.17 4.39 17.42
C GLY A 224 19.15 2.85 17.50
N GLY A 225 19.79 2.19 16.55
CA GLY A 225 20.12 0.76 16.58
C GLY A 225 19.35 -0.15 15.61
N ALA A 226 18.45 0.36 14.77
CA ALA A 226 17.83 -0.45 13.71
C ALA A 226 18.73 -0.44 12.46
N ALA A 227 18.94 -1.59 11.83
CA ALA A 227 19.74 -1.70 10.60
C ALA A 227 19.23 -0.68 9.57
N ALA A 228 20.10 0.25 9.18
CA ALA A 228 19.77 1.42 8.38
C ALA A 228 18.86 1.04 7.20
N VAL A 229 17.71 1.70 7.09
CA VAL A 229 16.86 1.60 5.90
C VAL A 229 17.70 2.03 4.71
N THR A 230 17.91 1.12 3.77
CA THR A 230 18.75 1.34 2.59
C THR A 230 17.96 1.90 1.41
N ALA A 231 16.67 1.56 1.35
CA ALA A 231 15.76 1.99 0.31
C ALA A 231 14.33 2.00 0.81
N SER A 232 13.48 2.77 0.13
CA SER A 232 12.06 2.87 0.46
C SER A 232 11.19 2.92 -0.78
N VAL A 233 10.03 2.30 -0.69
CA VAL A 233 8.99 2.34 -1.73
C VAL A 233 7.65 2.66 -1.09
N LEU A 234 6.97 3.68 -1.60
CA LEU A 234 5.64 4.10 -1.21
C LEU A 234 4.68 3.85 -2.36
N ALA A 235 3.51 3.29 -2.08
CA ALA A 235 2.44 3.20 -3.04
C ALA A 235 1.08 3.37 -2.38
N GLY A 236 0.08 3.65 -3.20
CA GLY A 236 -1.28 3.82 -2.76
C GLY A 236 -2.10 4.68 -3.70
N ASP A 237 -3.34 4.91 -3.29
CA ASP A 237 -4.17 5.96 -3.86
C ASP A 237 -3.70 7.32 -3.35
N LEU A 238 -2.97 8.03 -4.20
CA LEU A 238 -2.45 9.36 -3.88
C LEU A 238 -3.42 10.48 -4.25
N ASN A 239 -4.63 10.15 -4.74
CA ASN A 239 -5.68 11.10 -5.11
C ASN A 239 -5.16 12.25 -5.99
N ALA A 240 -4.28 11.93 -6.95
CA ALA A 240 -3.56 12.92 -7.75
C ALA A 240 -4.45 13.58 -8.82
N ILE A 241 -5.31 14.50 -8.38
CA ILE A 241 -6.35 15.15 -9.19
C ILE A 241 -6.16 16.65 -9.39
N GLN A 242 -5.13 17.26 -8.78
CA GLN A 242 -4.82 18.68 -8.91
C GLN A 242 -3.41 18.90 -9.49
N PRO A 243 -3.12 20.07 -10.09
CA PRO A 243 -1.84 20.31 -10.75
C PRO A 243 -0.59 20.07 -9.88
N PHE A 244 -0.65 20.36 -8.58
CA PHE A 244 0.47 20.12 -7.66
C PHE A 244 0.77 18.63 -7.47
N ASP A 245 -0.21 17.74 -7.68
CA ASP A 245 -0.06 16.29 -7.50
C ASP A 245 0.90 15.66 -8.53
N LYS A 246 1.23 16.39 -9.59
CA LYS A 246 2.18 15.96 -10.63
C LYS A 246 3.62 15.97 -10.14
N THR A 247 3.99 16.97 -9.33
CA THR A 247 5.39 17.18 -8.88
C THR A 247 5.63 16.71 -7.47
N LEU A 248 4.59 16.22 -6.79
CA LEU A 248 4.66 15.78 -5.40
C LEU A 248 5.79 14.77 -5.10
N HIS A 249 6.15 13.92 -6.06
CA HIS A 249 7.31 13.03 -5.95
C HIS A 249 8.63 13.82 -5.92
N SER A 250 8.89 14.64 -6.94
CA SER A 250 10.13 15.42 -7.08
C SER A 250 10.28 16.47 -5.99
N ASP A 251 9.18 17.09 -5.56
CA ASP A 251 9.14 18.08 -4.47
C ASP A 251 9.59 17.47 -3.13
N ASN A 252 9.51 16.14 -3.02
CA ASN A 252 9.91 15.36 -1.85
C ASN A 252 11.18 14.54 -2.07
N GLY A 253 11.89 14.71 -3.19
CA GLY A 253 13.10 13.96 -3.52
C GLY A 253 12.84 12.46 -3.73
N LEU A 254 11.67 12.12 -4.25
CA LEU A 254 11.28 10.76 -4.62
C LEU A 254 11.23 10.61 -6.14
N GLU A 255 11.53 9.42 -6.62
CA GLU A 255 11.31 9.02 -8.01
C GLU A 255 9.92 8.41 -8.18
N ASP A 256 9.30 8.61 -9.35
CA ASP A 256 8.02 7.98 -9.71
C ASP A 256 8.28 6.77 -10.61
N ALA A 257 7.80 5.59 -10.21
CA ALA A 257 8.05 4.32 -10.89
C ALA A 257 7.49 4.26 -12.32
N TYR A 258 6.38 4.95 -12.60
CA TYR A 258 5.81 5.01 -13.94
C TYR A 258 6.62 5.95 -14.83
N LEU A 259 7.00 7.11 -14.31
CA LEU A 259 7.76 8.11 -15.06
C LEU A 259 9.22 7.69 -15.29
N SER A 260 9.85 7.02 -14.31
CA SER A 260 11.23 6.53 -14.43
C SER A 260 11.41 5.49 -15.54
N LEU A 261 10.32 4.78 -15.90
CA LEU A 261 10.27 3.84 -17.01
C LEU A 261 9.74 4.45 -18.32
N GLY A 262 9.70 5.78 -18.41
CA GLY A 262 9.31 6.52 -19.62
C GLY A 262 7.81 6.82 -19.75
N GLY A 263 7.01 6.46 -18.75
CA GLY A 263 5.61 6.86 -18.65
C GLY A 263 5.42 8.37 -18.68
N GLN A 264 4.22 8.83 -19.05
CA GLN A 264 3.89 10.24 -19.18
C GLN A 264 2.69 10.61 -18.32
N GLU A 265 2.78 11.69 -17.55
CA GLU A 265 1.61 12.24 -16.86
C GLU A 265 0.51 12.62 -17.85
N ASP A 266 -0.74 12.62 -17.36
CA ASP A 266 -1.93 12.98 -18.13
C ASP A 266 -2.12 12.18 -19.44
N SER A 267 -1.65 10.92 -19.46
CA SER A 267 -1.87 9.98 -20.56
C SER A 267 -2.84 8.87 -20.17
N ASP A 268 -3.64 8.41 -21.14
CA ASP A 268 -4.58 7.30 -20.97
C ASP A 268 -3.90 6.01 -20.47
N ASP A 269 -2.63 5.82 -20.82
CA ASP A 269 -1.80 4.69 -20.38
C ASP A 269 -1.45 4.77 -18.90
N GLY A 270 -1.36 5.98 -18.34
CA GLY A 270 -1.07 6.21 -16.93
C GLY A 270 -2.30 6.25 -16.04
N PHE A 271 -3.49 6.51 -16.58
CA PHE A 271 -4.69 6.64 -15.76
C PHE A 271 -5.04 5.35 -15.00
N THR A 272 -5.40 5.52 -13.73
CA THR A 272 -5.81 4.46 -12.82
C THR A 272 -7.22 4.67 -12.28
N TRP A 273 -7.81 5.85 -12.49
CA TRP A 273 -9.19 6.14 -12.14
C TRP A 273 -9.95 6.73 -13.33
N GLY A 274 -11.24 6.42 -13.39
CA GLY A 274 -12.18 6.93 -14.38
C GLY A 274 -12.63 5.86 -15.37
N GLN A 275 -11.75 4.92 -15.77
CA GLN A 275 -12.08 3.87 -16.73
C GLN A 275 -13.14 2.88 -16.21
N GLN A 276 -13.11 2.62 -14.89
CA GLN A 276 -14.07 1.74 -14.21
C GLN A 276 -15.04 2.50 -13.29
N ALA A 277 -15.00 3.83 -13.32
CA ALA A 277 -15.88 4.66 -12.51
C ALA A 277 -17.30 4.69 -13.09
N PRO A 278 -18.32 5.01 -12.28
CA PRO A 278 -19.64 5.39 -12.76
C PRO A 278 -19.56 6.41 -13.90
N THR A 279 -20.27 6.18 -15.00
CA THR A 279 -20.17 7.02 -16.22
C THR A 279 -20.37 8.50 -15.93
N LYS A 280 -21.36 8.82 -15.08
CA LYS A 280 -21.64 10.20 -14.67
C LYS A 280 -20.48 10.87 -13.93
N GLN A 281 -19.72 10.11 -13.14
CA GLN A 281 -18.55 10.64 -12.43
C GLN A 281 -17.38 10.83 -13.38
N ARG A 282 -17.11 9.85 -14.25
CA ARG A 282 -16.11 9.97 -15.33
C ARG A 282 -16.39 11.20 -16.20
N ASP A 283 -17.64 11.44 -16.60
CA ASP A 283 -18.00 12.59 -17.44
C ASP A 283 -17.81 13.93 -16.71
N MET A 284 -17.92 13.93 -15.38
CA MET A 284 -17.80 15.14 -14.55
C MET A 284 -16.36 15.48 -14.19
N PHE A 285 -15.54 14.47 -13.91
CA PHE A 285 -14.20 14.63 -13.35
C PHE A 285 -13.07 14.21 -14.30
N GLY A 286 -13.39 13.52 -15.39
CA GLY A 286 -12.40 12.96 -16.32
C GLY A 286 -11.73 11.71 -15.77
N CYS A 287 -10.64 11.29 -16.42
CA CYS A 287 -9.77 10.22 -15.93
C CYS A 287 -8.51 10.81 -15.30
N SER A 288 -7.89 10.08 -14.37
CA SER A 288 -6.67 10.54 -13.68
C SER A 288 -5.79 9.37 -13.24
N ARG A 289 -4.52 9.66 -12.96
CA ARG A 289 -3.55 8.71 -12.40
C ARG A 289 -3.47 8.91 -10.89
N MET A 290 -4.50 8.44 -10.18
CA MET A 290 -4.60 8.58 -8.73
C MET A 290 -3.62 7.68 -7.99
N ASP A 291 -3.47 6.44 -8.47
CA ASP A 291 -2.64 5.41 -7.86
C ASP A 291 -1.22 5.52 -8.41
N LYS A 292 -0.25 5.70 -7.51
CA LYS A 292 1.16 5.92 -7.88
C LYS A 292 2.08 5.09 -7.00
N ILE A 293 3.29 4.85 -7.50
CA ILE A 293 4.37 4.21 -6.76
C ILE A 293 5.58 5.15 -6.81
N PHE A 294 6.04 5.58 -5.64
CA PHE A 294 7.23 6.41 -5.46
C PHE A 294 8.33 5.65 -4.74
N PHE A 295 9.60 5.94 -5.02
CA PHE A 295 10.72 5.26 -4.38
C PHE A 295 11.94 6.17 -4.20
N CYS A 296 12.86 5.75 -3.33
CA CYS A 296 14.16 6.38 -3.14
C CYS A 296 15.17 5.42 -2.51
N GLY A 297 16.46 5.74 -2.58
CA GLY A 297 17.55 4.96 -1.99
C GLY A 297 18.04 3.84 -2.90
N ALA A 298 18.62 2.80 -2.32
CA ALA A 298 19.27 1.69 -3.04
C ALA A 298 18.26 0.69 -3.64
N VAL A 299 17.32 1.16 -4.45
CA VAL A 299 16.33 0.34 -5.16
C VAL A 299 16.07 0.90 -6.56
N GLU A 300 15.86 0.01 -7.52
CA GLU A 300 15.54 0.34 -8.90
C GLU A 300 14.19 -0.27 -9.28
N CYS A 301 13.30 0.53 -9.89
CA CYS A 301 12.09 0.03 -10.53
C CYS A 301 12.46 -0.56 -11.90
N THR A 302 12.12 -1.82 -12.14
CA THR A 302 12.47 -2.55 -13.37
C THR A 302 11.27 -2.86 -14.26
N ARG A 303 10.06 -2.80 -13.70
CA ARG A 303 8.79 -2.97 -14.42
C ARG A 303 7.69 -2.22 -13.69
N PHE A 304 6.77 -1.65 -14.45
CA PHE A 304 5.55 -1.03 -13.95
C PHE A 304 4.38 -1.41 -14.86
N GLU A 305 3.22 -1.72 -14.29
CA GLU A 305 1.98 -1.96 -15.02
C GLU A 305 0.74 -1.60 -14.21
N ARG A 306 -0.39 -1.49 -14.91
CA ARG A 306 -1.72 -1.43 -14.28
C ARG A 306 -2.29 -2.84 -14.14
N ILE A 307 -3.03 -3.06 -13.06
CA ILE A 307 -3.74 -4.32 -12.79
C ILE A 307 -5.23 -4.06 -12.57
N GLY A 308 -6.03 -5.11 -12.39
CA GLY A 308 -7.44 -4.97 -12.03
C GLY A 308 -8.37 -4.54 -13.18
N THR A 309 -7.85 -4.34 -14.39
CA THR A 309 -8.65 -3.94 -15.56
C THR A 309 -9.67 -5.02 -15.92
N GLY A 310 -10.94 -4.63 -15.93
CA GLY A 310 -12.05 -5.49 -16.32
C GLY A 310 -12.44 -6.54 -15.28
N VAL A 311 -11.91 -6.48 -14.06
CA VAL A 311 -12.28 -7.41 -12.99
C VAL A 311 -13.69 -7.07 -12.49
N THR A 312 -14.59 -8.06 -12.53
CA THR A 312 -16.00 -7.91 -12.13
C THR A 312 -16.33 -8.80 -10.95
N ALA A 313 -17.34 -8.41 -10.16
CA ALA A 313 -17.95 -9.29 -9.16
C ALA A 313 -18.39 -10.61 -9.80
N ASP A 314 -18.46 -11.70 -9.06
CA ASP A 314 -18.82 -13.00 -9.63
C ASP A 314 -20.34 -13.14 -9.82
N GLU A 315 -21.10 -12.67 -8.82
CA GLU A 315 -22.54 -12.83 -8.73
C GLU A 315 -23.31 -11.91 -9.69
N GLU A 316 -24.20 -12.50 -10.49
CA GLU A 316 -24.91 -11.77 -11.54
C GLU A 316 -25.82 -10.65 -11.00
N HIS A 317 -26.41 -10.85 -9.82
CA HIS A 317 -27.25 -9.83 -9.20
C HIS A 317 -26.42 -8.60 -8.74
N VAL A 318 -25.18 -8.81 -8.30
CA VAL A 318 -24.25 -7.74 -7.92
C VAL A 318 -23.84 -6.96 -9.16
N LYS A 319 -23.42 -7.65 -10.23
CA LYS A 319 -23.08 -7.00 -11.51
C LYS A 319 -24.24 -6.17 -12.04
N GLY A 320 -25.44 -6.76 -12.04
CA GLY A 320 -26.65 -6.10 -12.51
C GLY A 320 -27.04 -4.89 -11.66
N CYS A 321 -26.71 -4.87 -10.36
CA CYS A 321 -26.94 -3.72 -9.50
C CYS A 321 -25.94 -2.60 -9.78
N LEU A 322 -24.64 -2.90 -9.85
CA LEU A 322 -23.59 -1.92 -10.17
C LEU A 322 -23.85 -1.22 -11.52
N VAL A 323 -24.29 -1.96 -12.54
CA VAL A 323 -24.62 -1.35 -13.84
C VAL A 323 -25.89 -0.49 -13.75
N ARG A 324 -26.98 -1.00 -13.18
CA ARG A 324 -28.30 -0.33 -13.23
C ARG A 324 -28.44 0.80 -12.21
N GLU A 325 -27.87 0.64 -11.02
CA GLU A 325 -28.08 1.53 -9.87
C GLU A 325 -26.90 2.48 -9.61
N GLU A 326 -25.66 2.05 -9.94
CA GLU A 326 -24.48 2.92 -9.86
C GLU A 326 -24.11 3.54 -11.21
N GLY A 327 -24.64 3.03 -12.33
CA GLY A 327 -24.39 3.59 -13.67
C GLY A 327 -22.98 3.31 -14.19
N MET A 328 -22.38 2.21 -13.74
CA MET A 328 -21.12 1.68 -14.26
C MET A 328 -21.34 0.95 -15.59
N ASP A 329 -20.34 0.91 -16.47
CA ASP A 329 -20.46 0.18 -17.74
C ASP A 329 -20.46 -1.34 -17.54
N ARG A 330 -19.86 -1.82 -16.44
CA ARG A 330 -19.84 -3.23 -16.02
C ARG A 330 -19.87 -3.33 -14.50
N GLY A 331 -20.15 -4.53 -13.99
CA GLY A 331 -20.13 -4.84 -12.56
C GLY A 331 -18.73 -4.97 -11.97
N TRP A 332 -17.91 -3.92 -12.10
CA TRP A 332 -16.52 -3.93 -11.66
C TRP A 332 -16.37 -4.06 -10.13
N VAL A 333 -15.28 -4.67 -9.69
CA VAL A 333 -15.01 -4.85 -8.25
C VAL A 333 -14.55 -3.58 -7.55
N THR A 334 -14.13 -2.54 -8.27
CA THR A 334 -13.73 -1.22 -7.77
C THR A 334 -13.73 -0.23 -8.95
N ASP A 335 -13.85 1.07 -8.69
CA ASP A 335 -13.69 2.13 -9.69
C ASP A 335 -12.21 2.42 -10.04
N HIS A 336 -11.25 1.87 -9.27
CA HIS A 336 -9.81 1.97 -9.52
C HIS A 336 -9.23 0.79 -10.31
N LEU A 337 -8.29 1.09 -11.19
CA LEU A 337 -7.24 0.17 -11.60
C LEU A 337 -6.13 0.19 -10.56
N GLY A 338 -5.57 -0.96 -10.22
CA GLY A 338 -4.39 -1.02 -9.35
C GLY A 338 -3.11 -0.79 -10.13
N VAL A 339 -2.00 -0.68 -9.41
CA VAL A 339 -0.64 -0.58 -9.97
C VAL A 339 0.24 -1.69 -9.41
N SER A 340 1.13 -2.20 -10.25
CA SER A 340 2.11 -3.24 -9.91
C SER A 340 3.49 -2.84 -10.42
N ALA A 341 4.52 -3.03 -9.61
CA ALA A 341 5.90 -2.78 -10.02
C ALA A 341 6.88 -3.82 -9.46
N ASP A 342 7.88 -4.16 -10.28
CA ASP A 342 8.99 -5.02 -9.87
C ASP A 342 10.20 -4.17 -9.51
N PHE A 343 10.74 -4.40 -8.32
CA PHE A 343 11.89 -3.68 -7.79
C PHE A 343 13.08 -4.60 -7.63
N THR A 344 14.28 -4.06 -7.89
CA THR A 344 15.56 -4.69 -7.57
C THR A 344 16.29 -3.86 -6.51
N VAL A 345 16.66 -4.49 -5.40
CA VAL A 345 17.47 -3.87 -4.35
C VAL A 345 18.94 -3.83 -4.80
N LEU A 346 19.52 -2.64 -4.80
CA LEU A 346 20.89 -2.38 -5.22
C LEU A 346 21.89 -2.68 -4.09
N ARG A 347 23.12 -3.06 -4.45
CA ARG A 347 24.18 -3.35 -3.47
C ARG A 347 24.79 -2.01 -3.05
N ASP A 348 25.01 -1.84 -1.76
CA ASP A 348 26.01 -0.87 -1.31
C ASP A 348 27.38 -1.47 -1.63
N ASP A 349 27.91 -1.19 -2.82
CA ASP A 349 29.29 -1.51 -3.16
C ASP A 349 30.21 -0.50 -2.45
N HIS A 350 30.23 -0.55 -1.11
CA HIS A 350 31.25 0.11 -0.30
C HIS A 350 32.39 -0.86 0.03
N ASP A 351 32.85 -1.62 -0.97
CA ASP A 351 34.18 -2.22 -0.93
C ASP A 351 35.18 -1.14 -1.34
N GLY A 352 35.85 -0.58 -0.33
CA GLY A 352 36.89 0.41 -0.50
C GLY A 352 37.99 -0.06 -1.45
N LEU A 353 38.00 0.48 -2.66
CA LEU A 353 39.21 0.54 -3.47
C LEU A 353 39.91 1.88 -3.14
N PRO A 354 41.15 1.86 -2.62
CA PRO A 354 41.89 3.09 -2.38
C PRO A 354 42.10 3.81 -3.71
N ILE A 355 41.66 5.07 -3.76
CA ILE A 355 42.00 5.99 -4.84
C ILE A 355 43.50 6.21 -4.76
N GLU A 356 44.26 5.58 -5.66
CA GLU A 356 45.68 5.92 -5.81
C GLU A 356 45.81 7.39 -6.22
N PRO A 357 46.69 8.17 -5.56
CA PRO A 357 46.92 9.54 -5.93
C PRO A 357 47.58 9.57 -7.31
N LYS A 358 46.93 10.23 -8.27
CA LYS A 358 47.57 10.59 -9.53
C LYS A 358 48.69 11.58 -9.22
N ILE A 359 49.92 11.17 -9.54
CA ILE A 359 51.14 12.00 -9.56
C ILE A 359 51.06 13.01 -10.70
#